data_AF-A0AAV0B988-F1
#
_entry.id   AF-A0AAV0B988-F1
#
_cell.length_a   1.000
_cell.length_b   1.000
_cell.length_c   1.000
_cell.angle_alpha   90.00
_cell.angle_beta   90.00
_cell.angle_gamma   90.00
#
_symmetry.space_group_name_H-M   'P 1'
#
loop_
_entity.id
_entity.type
_entity.pdbx_description
1 polymer ?
#
loop_
_entity_poly.entity_id
_entity_poly.type
_entity_poly.pdbx_seq_one_letter_code
_entity_poly.pdbx_strand_id
1 'polypeptide(L)'
;MSPLLQVEELLDSGIRSGTKNSSSLGSSNPIRVFTFYQNRTDIRLAVEGAMKLFEEAIFRTRDSSDETWQLAIFILGGVCQDHESIPALLRQVTERRILFVFVILDSLHQHNHFAGDEKRNDNSSGSSLIVSMNSVLHVIDGDGKMEIRMERYLDSFPFDYYIIL
;
A
#
# COMPACT_ATOMS: atom_id res chain seq x y z
N MET A 1 -11.89 5.26 15.05
CA MET A 1 -10.80 6.25 14.91
C MET A 1 -9.86 5.70 13.85
N SER A 2 -9.62 6.43 12.76
CA SER A 2 -8.88 5.90 11.60
C SER A 2 -7.40 5.70 11.97
N PRO A 3 -6.78 4.54 11.71
CA PRO A 3 -5.36 4.31 12.00
C PRO A 3 -4.43 5.29 11.27
N LEU A 4 -4.88 5.89 10.16
CA LEU A 4 -4.15 6.93 9.45
C LEU A 4 -4.07 8.25 10.22
N LEU A 5 -5.06 8.55 11.07
CA LEU A 5 -4.96 9.67 11.99
C LEU A 5 -3.88 9.41 13.04
N GLN A 6 -3.72 8.16 13.51
CA GLN A 6 -2.62 7.79 14.41
C GLN A 6 -1.24 7.92 13.74
N VAL A 7 -1.15 7.59 12.45
CA VAL A 7 0.11 7.71 11.68
C VAL A 7 0.42 9.17 11.37
N GLU A 8 -0.57 10.00 11.01
CA GLU A 8 -0.40 11.45 10.87
C GLU A 8 0.01 12.09 12.21
N GLU A 9 -0.58 11.70 13.35
CA GLU A 9 -0.24 12.24 14.67
C GLU A 9 1.19 11.85 15.11
N LEU A 10 1.63 10.63 14.76
CA LEU A 10 3.00 10.16 15.01
C LEU A 10 4.04 10.80 14.08
N LEU A 11 3.68 11.05 12.82
CA LEU A 11 4.54 11.80 11.90
C LEU A 11 4.66 13.25 12.34
N ASP A 12 3.55 13.92 12.65
CA ASP A 12 3.51 15.34 13.03
C ASP A 12 4.24 15.62 14.36
N SER A 13 4.20 14.68 15.31
CA SER A 13 4.97 14.76 16.55
C SER A 13 6.49 14.61 16.36
N GLY A 14 6.96 13.78 15.40
CA GLY A 14 8.38 13.68 15.05
C GLY A 14 8.89 14.89 14.25
N ILE A 15 8.02 15.44 13.43
CA ILE A 15 8.21 16.57 12.53
C ILE A 15 8.31 17.90 13.31
N ARG A 16 7.61 18.07 14.44
CA ARG A 16 7.74 19.30 15.27
C ARG A 16 9.06 19.41 16.08
N SER A 17 9.84 18.33 16.18
CA SER A 17 11.12 18.31 16.89
C SER A 17 12.31 18.44 15.93
N GLY A 18 12.38 19.56 15.22
CA GLY A 18 13.60 19.97 14.51
C GLY A 18 14.68 20.39 15.51
N THR A 19 15.31 19.42 16.20
CA THR A 19 16.65 19.43 16.82
C THR A 19 16.72 18.32 17.89
N LYS A 20 16.73 17.04 17.52
CA LYS A 20 17.23 15.99 18.43
C LYS A 20 18.03 14.93 17.69
N ASN A 21 19.35 15.09 17.77
CA ASN A 21 20.32 14.04 18.04
C ASN A 21 19.66 12.76 18.60
N SER A 22 20.00 11.64 17.97
CA SER A 22 19.42 10.30 18.07
C SER A 22 19.57 9.59 19.43
N SER A 23 19.56 10.31 20.56
CA SER A 23 19.94 9.74 21.86
C SER A 23 18.93 9.89 23.00
N SER A 24 17.76 10.52 22.83
CA SER A 24 16.71 10.39 23.87
C SER A 24 15.32 10.88 23.43
N LEU A 25 14.57 10.01 22.75
CA LEU A 25 13.10 10.05 22.84
C LEU A 25 12.53 8.66 22.57
N GLY A 26 12.22 7.96 23.67
CA GLY A 26 11.28 6.84 23.70
C GLY A 26 11.67 5.57 22.96
N SER A 27 12.02 4.53 23.71
CA SER A 27 12.04 3.13 23.28
C SER A 27 10.63 2.59 22.96
N SER A 28 9.79 3.35 22.25
CA SER A 28 8.54 2.87 21.70
C SER A 28 8.89 2.14 20.41
N ASN A 29 8.90 0.81 20.47
CA ASN A 29 9.02 -0.01 19.28
C ASN A 29 7.94 0.43 18.27
N PRO A 30 8.32 1.01 17.10
CA PRO A 30 7.36 1.56 16.13
C PRO A 30 6.39 0.49 15.62
N ILE A 31 6.81 -0.78 15.68
CA ILE A 31 5.99 -1.93 15.30
C ILE A 31 4.73 -2.05 16.19
N ARG A 32 4.78 -1.61 17.45
CA ARG A 32 3.66 -1.75 18.40
C ARG A 32 2.43 -0.93 18.03
N VAL A 33 2.58 0.08 17.18
CA VAL A 33 1.46 0.92 16.73
C VAL A 33 0.65 0.22 15.64
N PHE A 34 1.26 -0.70 14.89
CA PHE A 34 0.60 -1.40 13.81
C PHE A 34 -0.20 -2.59 14.35
N THR A 35 -1.53 -2.55 14.17
CA THR A 35 -2.44 -3.59 14.61
C THR A 35 -2.88 -4.54 13.49
N PHE A 36 -2.64 -4.16 12.23
CA PHE A 36 -2.94 -4.93 11.01
C PHE A 36 -4.38 -5.45 10.86
N TYR A 37 -5.35 -4.89 11.59
CA TYR A 37 -6.78 -5.28 11.48
C TYR A 37 -7.51 -4.68 10.27
N GLN A 38 -6.82 -3.99 9.36
CA GLN A 38 -7.43 -3.39 8.18
C GLN A 38 -7.72 -4.46 7.14
N ASN A 39 -8.97 -4.57 6.71
CA ASN A 39 -9.40 -5.56 5.72
C ASN A 39 -9.17 -5.10 4.26
N ARG A 40 -8.88 -3.81 4.05
CA ARG A 40 -8.67 -3.20 2.73
C ARG A 40 -7.63 -2.11 2.82
N THR A 41 -6.91 -1.89 1.72
CA THR A 41 -5.90 -0.83 1.61
C THR A 41 -6.39 0.28 0.68
N ASP A 42 -6.58 1.48 1.22
CA ASP A 42 -6.83 2.71 0.45
C ASP A 42 -5.49 3.28 -0.03
N ILE A 43 -5.14 2.93 -1.26
CA ILE A 43 -3.86 3.29 -1.85
C ILE A 43 -3.82 4.75 -2.32
N ARG A 44 -4.97 5.32 -2.67
CA ARG A 44 -5.09 6.74 -3.04
C ARG A 44 -4.69 7.62 -1.86
N LEU A 45 -5.25 7.33 -0.68
CA LEU A 45 -4.95 8.07 0.53
C LEU A 45 -3.49 7.90 0.97
N ALA A 46 -2.93 6.70 0.79
CA ALA A 46 -1.51 6.45 1.07
C ALA A 46 -0.58 7.27 0.16
N VAL A 47 -0.89 7.34 -1.14
CA VAL A 47 -0.15 8.15 -2.12
C VAL A 47 -0.26 9.65 -1.81
N GLU A 48 -1.47 10.16 -1.56
CA GLU A 48 -1.70 11.57 -1.21
C GLU A 48 -0.95 11.96 0.08
N GLY A 49 -0.98 11.08 1.09
CA GLY A 49 -0.23 11.27 2.33
C GLY A 49 1.28 11.31 2.11
N ALA A 50 1.81 10.40 1.29
CA ALA A 50 3.23 10.38 0.95
C ALA A 50 3.65 11.66 0.21
N MET A 51 2.86 12.13 -0.75
CA MET A 51 3.12 13.39 -1.47
C MET A 51 3.17 14.59 -0.53
N LYS A 52 2.21 14.70 0.40
CA LYS A 52 2.17 15.77 1.40
C LYS A 52 3.40 15.73 2.32
N LEU A 53 3.80 14.53 2.75
CA LEU A 53 4.99 14.36 3.59
C LEU A 53 6.26 14.80 2.86
N PHE A 54 6.35 14.49 1.57
CA PHE A 54 7.45 14.91 0.71
C PHE A 54 7.51 16.41 0.47
N GLU A 55 6.37 17.06 0.21
CA GLU A 55 6.28 18.52 0.12
C GLU A 55 6.78 19.19 1.40
N GLU A 56 6.35 18.67 2.55
CA GLU A 56 6.77 19.18 3.85
C GLU A 56 8.28 18.97 4.09
N ALA A 57 8.82 17.80 3.73
CA ALA A 57 10.25 17.51 3.86
C ALA A 57 11.11 18.45 3.01
N ILE A 58 10.67 18.78 1.78
CA ILE A 58 11.33 19.78 0.93
C ILE A 58 11.28 21.15 1.61
N PHE A 59 10.11 21.59 2.10
CA PHE A 59 9.97 22.90 2.75
C PHE A 59 10.89 23.07 3.96
N ARG A 60 11.13 21.99 4.71
CA ARG A 60 12.02 21.97 5.88
C ARG A 60 13.49 21.99 5.51
N THR A 61 13.82 21.39 4.37
CA THR A 61 15.19 21.31 3.88
C THR A 61 15.49 22.61 3.14
N ARG A 62 16.08 23.59 3.86
CA ARG A 62 16.42 24.94 3.36
C ARG A 62 17.40 24.97 2.18
N ASP A 63 17.87 23.83 1.70
CA ASP A 63 18.69 23.70 0.50
C ASP A 63 17.78 23.61 -0.73
N SER A 64 17.38 24.76 -1.25
CA SER A 64 16.54 24.90 -2.44
C SER A 64 17.31 24.69 -3.75
N SER A 65 18.46 24.00 -3.74
CA SER A 65 19.37 23.95 -4.90
C SER A 65 19.72 22.56 -5.41
N ASP A 66 19.31 21.48 -4.73
CA ASP A 66 19.67 20.13 -5.18
C ASP A 66 18.47 19.36 -5.74
N GLU A 67 18.65 18.88 -6.97
CA GLU A 67 17.67 18.11 -7.73
C GLU A 67 17.50 16.70 -7.15
N THR A 68 16.81 16.59 -6.02
CA THR A 68 16.72 15.33 -5.27
C THR A 68 15.53 14.48 -5.73
N TRP A 69 15.79 13.24 -6.12
CA TRP A 69 14.75 12.23 -6.30
C TRP A 69 14.29 11.70 -4.94
N GLN A 70 12.98 11.54 -4.77
CA GLN A 70 12.39 11.03 -3.54
C GLN A 70 11.81 9.64 -3.78
N LEU A 71 12.00 8.73 -2.83
CA LEU A 71 11.56 7.34 -2.94
C LEU A 71 10.55 7.01 -1.84
N ALA A 72 9.39 6.49 -2.21
CA ALA A 72 8.47 5.83 -1.28
C ALA A 72 8.35 4.35 -1.63
N ILE A 73 8.40 3.51 -0.58
CA ILE A 73 8.20 2.07 -0.68
C ILE A 73 6.87 1.74 0.00
N PHE A 74 5.93 1.19 -0.77
CA PHE A 74 4.65 0.71 -0.27
C PHE A 74 4.70 -0.80 -0.13
N ILE A 75 4.47 -1.31 1.08
CA ILE A 75 4.44 -2.75 1.35
C ILE A 75 2.97 -3.17 1.47
N LEU A 76 2.51 -3.99 0.53
CA LEU A 76 1.12 -4.41 0.38
C LEU A 76 1.02 -5.91 0.63
N GLY A 77 0.15 -6.34 1.56
CA GLY A 77 -0.14 -7.76 1.81
C GLY A 77 -1.54 -8.19 1.34
N GLY A 78 -2.23 -7.35 0.57
CA GLY A 78 -3.62 -7.56 0.20
C GLY A 78 -4.07 -6.68 -0.97
N VAL A 79 -5.36 -6.72 -1.25
CA VAL A 79 -5.97 -6.08 -2.42
C VAL A 79 -6.12 -4.57 -2.22
N CYS A 80 -5.76 -3.80 -3.23
CA CYS A 80 -5.97 -2.35 -3.26
C CYS A 80 -7.36 -2.02 -3.81
N GLN A 81 -7.94 -0.93 -3.33
CA GLN A 81 -9.18 -0.39 -3.89
C GLN A 81 -8.89 0.72 -4.90
N ASP A 82 -9.85 0.93 -5.80
CA ASP A 82 -9.97 2.13 -6.63
C ASP A 82 -8.78 2.40 -7.56
N HIS A 83 -8.55 1.48 -8.51
CA HIS A 83 -7.44 1.58 -9.47
C HIS A 83 -7.63 2.70 -10.50
N GLU A 84 -8.87 3.11 -10.79
CA GLU A 84 -9.16 4.05 -11.90
C GLU A 84 -8.61 5.47 -11.67
N SER A 85 -8.57 5.92 -10.41
CA SER A 85 -8.13 7.29 -10.07
C SER A 85 -6.62 7.44 -9.92
N ILE A 86 -5.90 6.33 -9.78
CA ILE A 86 -4.48 6.29 -9.43
C ILE A 86 -3.57 6.74 -10.58
N PRO A 87 -3.78 6.35 -11.85
CA PRO A 87 -2.90 6.77 -12.94
C PRO A 87 -2.77 8.30 -13.07
N ALA A 88 -3.85 9.04 -12.78
CA ALA A 88 -3.82 10.50 -12.79
C ALA A 88 -2.91 11.07 -11.68
N LEU A 89 -2.94 10.47 -10.50
CA LEU A 89 -2.05 10.83 -9.37
C LEU A 89 -0.61 10.47 -9.66
N LEU A 90 -0.36 9.29 -10.24
CA LEU A 90 1.01 8.85 -10.58
C LEU A 90 1.67 9.79 -11.59
N ARG A 91 0.92 10.35 -12.55
CA ARG A 91 1.45 11.36 -13.46
C ARG A 91 2.00 12.58 -12.71
N GLN A 92 1.28 13.06 -11.70
CA GLN A 92 1.71 14.20 -10.87
C GLN A 92 2.94 13.86 -10.02
N VAL A 93 3.04 12.62 -9.54
CA VAL A 93 4.17 12.11 -8.76
C VAL A 93 5.44 12.07 -9.61
N THR A 94 5.35 11.60 -10.86
CA THR A 94 6.48 11.57 -11.80
C THR A 94 6.96 12.98 -12.15
N GLU A 95 6.05 13.94 -12.35
CA GLU A 95 6.38 15.36 -12.58
C GLU A 95 7.20 15.95 -11.42
N ARG A 96 7.01 15.44 -10.19
CA ARG A 96 7.69 15.86 -8.97
C ARG A 96 8.96 15.07 -8.66
N ARG A 97 9.40 14.18 -9.57
CA ARG A 97 10.58 13.30 -9.40
C ARG A 97 10.49 12.43 -8.15
N ILE A 98 9.27 11.97 -7.86
CA ILE A 98 9.01 11.00 -6.81
C ILE A 98 8.89 9.62 -7.46
N LEU A 99 9.61 8.64 -6.94
CA LEU A 99 9.54 7.25 -7.36
C LEU A 99 8.76 6.45 -6.32
N PHE A 100 7.73 5.74 -6.78
CA PHE A 100 6.97 4.80 -5.95
C PHE A 100 7.32 3.37 -6.32
N VAL A 101 7.61 2.56 -5.30
CA VAL A 101 7.89 1.13 -5.46
C VAL A 101 6.90 0.35 -4.61
N PHE A 102 6.18 -0.58 -5.24
CA PHE A 102 5.18 -1.41 -4.58
C PHE A 102 5.75 -2.81 -4.32
N VAL A 103 5.93 -3.16 -3.05
CA VAL A 103 6.32 -4.49 -2.63
C VAL A 103 5.06 -5.25 -2.25
N ILE A 104 4.68 -6.19 -3.10
CA ILE A 104 3.54 -7.06 -2.91
C ILE A 104 4.01 -8.31 -2.19
N LEU A 105 3.57 -8.49 -0.95
CA LEU A 105 3.82 -9.67 -0.14
C LEU A 105 2.81 -10.74 -0.52
N ASP A 106 3.28 -11.81 -1.16
CA ASP A 106 2.47 -12.98 -1.47
C ASP A 106 2.65 -14.01 -0.36
N SER A 107 2.04 -13.73 0.80
CA SER A 107 2.02 -14.73 1.86
C SER A 107 1.11 -15.88 1.43
N LEU A 108 1.73 -16.96 0.99
CA LEU A 108 1.17 -18.29 1.15
C LEU A 108 0.82 -18.39 2.63
N HIS A 109 -0.46 -18.35 2.95
CA HIS A 109 -0.93 -19.07 4.12
C HIS A 109 -0.62 -20.54 3.81
N GLN A 110 0.65 -20.94 3.94
CA GLN A 110 0.99 -22.31 4.24
C GLN A 110 0.27 -22.49 5.56
N HIS A 111 -0.86 -23.16 5.44
CA HIS A 111 -1.52 -23.77 6.56
C HIS A 111 -0.40 -24.28 7.47
N ASN A 112 -0.29 -23.73 8.68
CA ASN A 112 0.38 -24.41 9.78
C ASN A 112 -0.44 -25.69 10.02
N HIS A 113 -0.38 -26.65 9.10
CA HIS A 113 -0.63 -28.05 9.35
C HIS A 113 0.66 -28.55 10.03
N PHE A 114 0.91 -28.05 11.23
CA PHE A 114 1.62 -28.87 12.20
C PHE A 114 0.74 -30.10 12.42
N ALA A 115 1.37 -31.25 12.22
CA ALA A 115 0.76 -32.54 12.08
C ALA A 115 -0.16 -32.90 13.26
N GLY A 116 -1.37 -33.37 12.94
CA GLY A 116 -2.22 -34.12 13.86
C GLY A 116 -3.60 -33.53 14.10
N ASP A 117 -4.45 -33.44 13.07
CA ASP A 117 -5.86 -33.80 13.28
C ASP A 117 -6.53 -34.17 11.95
N GLU A 118 -7.31 -35.23 11.99
CA GLU A 118 -7.92 -35.85 10.82
C GLU A 118 -9.21 -35.13 10.39
N LYS A 119 -9.44 -35.12 9.07
CA LYS A 119 -10.75 -35.00 8.39
C LYS A 119 -11.67 -33.85 8.84
N ARG A 120 -11.65 -32.75 8.08
CA ARG A 120 -12.88 -32.12 7.54
C ARG A 120 -12.65 -31.63 6.11
N ASN A 121 -13.46 -32.15 5.20
CA ASN A 121 -13.55 -31.75 3.81
C ASN A 121 -14.37 -30.44 3.78
N ASP A 122 -13.70 -29.29 3.77
CA ASP A 122 -14.33 -27.99 3.55
C ASP A 122 -13.53 -27.25 2.47
N ASN A 123 -14.06 -27.22 1.24
CA ASN A 123 -13.46 -26.63 0.04
C ASN A 123 -13.54 -25.09 0.08
N SER A 124 -13.05 -24.46 1.14
CA SER A 124 -12.95 -23.01 1.26
C SER A 124 -11.77 -22.55 2.11
N SER A 125 -10.65 -23.28 2.06
CA SER A 125 -9.38 -22.87 2.66
C SER A 125 -8.80 -21.65 1.92
N GLY A 126 -9.32 -20.46 2.23
CA GLY A 126 -9.03 -19.15 1.62
C GLY A 126 -7.60 -18.66 1.86
N SER A 127 -6.64 -19.35 1.27
CA SER A 127 -5.26 -18.91 1.08
C SER A 127 -5.13 -18.32 -0.33
N SER A 128 -5.90 -17.26 -0.64
CA SER A 128 -5.82 -16.62 -1.94
C SER A 128 -4.56 -15.76 -2.02
N LEU A 129 -3.51 -16.33 -2.61
CA LEU A 129 -2.33 -15.60 -3.09
C LEU A 129 -2.78 -14.44 -3.98
N ILE A 130 -2.21 -13.25 -3.81
CA ILE A 130 -2.55 -12.07 -4.63
C ILE A 130 -2.17 -12.29 -6.10
N VAL A 131 -1.14 -13.10 -6.32
CA VAL A 131 -0.70 -13.60 -7.63
C VAL A 131 -1.79 -14.41 -8.33
N SER A 132 -2.63 -15.13 -7.57
CA SER A 132 -3.66 -16.04 -8.08
C SER A 132 -5.07 -15.45 -8.03
N MET A 133 -5.20 -14.18 -7.64
CA MET A 133 -6.49 -13.53 -7.50
C MET A 133 -7.03 -13.05 -8.85
N ASN A 134 -8.32 -13.31 -9.09
CA ASN A 134 -9.06 -12.74 -10.22
C ASN A 134 -9.90 -11.55 -9.77
N SER A 135 -9.84 -10.46 -10.53
CA SER A 135 -10.72 -9.30 -10.44
C SER A 135 -11.93 -9.45 -11.35
N VAL A 136 -13.07 -8.93 -10.89
CA VAL A 136 -14.33 -8.93 -11.61
C VAL A 136 -14.45 -7.63 -12.39
N LEU A 137 -14.51 -7.71 -13.72
CA LEU A 137 -14.80 -6.59 -14.60
C LEU A 137 -16.21 -6.72 -15.16
N HIS A 138 -16.99 -5.66 -15.03
CA HIS A 138 -18.32 -5.58 -15.61
C HIS A 138 -18.21 -4.84 -16.94
N VAL A 139 -18.29 -5.59 -18.04
CA VAL A 139 -18.24 -5.04 -19.39
C VAL A 139 -19.65 -5.01 -19.95
N ILE A 140 -20.04 -3.89 -20.55
CA ILE A 140 -21.29 -3.81 -21.32
C ILE A 140 -20.91 -4.15 -22.75
N ASP A 141 -21.40 -5.29 -23.25
CA ASP A 141 -21.18 -5.71 -24.62
C ASP A 141 -21.91 -4.76 -25.60
N GLY A 142 -21.51 -4.75 -26.88
CA GLY A 142 -22.10 -3.90 -27.92
C GLY A 142 -23.62 -4.07 -28.08
N ASP A 143 -24.16 -5.21 -27.62
CA ASP A 143 -25.60 -5.52 -27.58
C ASP A 143 -26.31 -5.03 -26.30
N GLY A 144 -25.63 -4.28 -25.43
CA GLY A 144 -26.19 -3.74 -24.18
C GLY A 144 -26.37 -4.78 -23.07
N LYS A 145 -25.83 -5.99 -23.22
CA LYS A 145 -25.84 -7.03 -22.18
C LYS A 145 -24.66 -6.83 -21.24
N MET A 146 -24.92 -6.91 -19.95
CA MET A 146 -23.89 -6.87 -18.91
C MET A 146 -23.21 -8.24 -18.83
N GLU A 147 -21.93 -8.30 -19.19
CA GLU A 147 -21.09 -9.48 -19.09
C GLU A 147 -20.10 -9.31 -17.93
N ILE A 148 -20.00 -10.34 -17.10
CA ILE A 148 -18.98 -10.40 -16.05
C ILE A 148 -17.76 -11.11 -16.62
N ARG A 149 -16.65 -10.38 -16.77
CA ARG A 149 -15.35 -10.93 -17.17
C ARG A 149 -14.45 -11.06 -15.94
N MET A 150 -13.80 -12.21 -15.81
CA MET A 150 -12.76 -12.43 -14.81
C MET A 150 -11.40 -12.16 -15.46
N GLU A 151 -10.64 -11.23 -14.90
CA GLU A 151 -9.25 -10.97 -15.29
C GLU A 151 -8.33 -11.16 -14.08
N ARG A 152 -7.05 -11.39 -14.31
CA ARG A 152 -6.11 -11.52 -13.20
C ARG A 152 -5.90 -10.15 -12.56
N TYR A 153 -5.96 -10.08 -11.23
CA TYR A 153 -5.82 -8.81 -10.50
C TYR A 153 -4.53 -8.05 -10.86
N LEU A 154 -3.40 -8.77 -10.94
CA LEU A 154 -2.10 -8.18 -11.30
C LEU A 154 -2.05 -7.61 -12.73
N ASP A 155 -2.89 -8.09 -13.64
CA ASP A 155 -2.95 -7.57 -15.01
C ASP A 155 -3.58 -6.17 -15.05
N SER A 156 -4.35 -5.81 -14.01
CA SER A 156 -4.99 -4.50 -13.83
C SER A 156 -4.29 -3.61 -12.79
N PHE A 157 -3.09 -4.00 -12.33
CA PHE A 157 -2.37 -3.27 -11.29
C PHE A 157 -1.82 -1.94 -11.86
N PRO A 158 -2.12 -0.78 -11.27
CA PRO A 158 -1.96 0.52 -11.93
C PRO A 158 -0.56 1.13 -11.77
N PHE A 159 0.42 0.34 -11.31
CA PHE A 159 1.76 0.84 -10.96
C PHE A 159 2.86 0.18 -11.78
N ASP A 160 3.76 0.99 -12.31
CA ASP A 160 4.85 0.52 -13.19
C ASP A 160 5.93 -0.27 -12.44
N TYR A 161 6.21 0.11 -11.18
CA TYR A 161 7.29 -0.47 -10.39
C TYR A 161 6.73 -1.27 -9.22
N TYR A 162 6.69 -2.58 -9.38
CA TYR A 162 6.33 -3.50 -8.30
C TYR A 162 7.23 -4.73 -8.26
N ILE A 163 7.36 -5.28 -7.06
CA ILE A 163 8.09 -6.52 -6.77
C ILE A 163 7.11 -7.42 -6.03
N ILE A 164 7.06 -8.69 -6.42
CA ILE A 164 6.29 -9.72 -5.72
C ILE A 164 7.28 -10.55 -4.92
N LEU A 165 7.04 -10.71 -3.62
CA LEU A 165 7.88 -11.45 -2.68
C LEU A 165 7.13 -12.62 -2.05
#